data_AF-A0A178UW89-F1
#
_entry.id   AF-A0A178UW89-F1
#
_cell.length_a   1.000
_cell.length_b   1.000
_cell.length_c   1.000
_cell.angle_alpha   90.00
_cell.angle_beta   90.00
_cell.angle_gamma   90.00
#
_symmetry.space_group_name_H-M   'P 1'
#
loop_
_entity.id
_entity.type
_entity.pdbx_description
1 polymer ?
#
loop_
_entity_poly.entity_id
_entity_poly.type
_entity_poly.pdbx_seq_one_letter_code
_entity_poly.pdbx_strand_id
1 'polypeptide(L)'
;MDKSITVVRKTVVLEPFVKLVRLLVRIFYDNYTPESDNQQKSAKNVKGSAVIVLDALTRRQWVREEDLAKEVKRNAKELRKLIRHFEEQKFVMRYHRKETAKRAKMYSYAVGGTTDGRAEDNVKFHTHSYCCLDYAQIYDIVRYKLHRLKKKFKDELEDRNTVQEYGCPNCKRK
;
A
#
# COMPACT_ATOMS: atom_id res chain seq x y z
N MET A 1 -7.58 -13.28 -40.53
CA MET A 1 -7.88 -12.11 -39.70
C MET A 1 -7.73 -12.51 -38.25
N ASP A 2 -6.78 -11.88 -37.60
CA ASP A 2 -6.06 -12.41 -36.45
C ASP A 2 -6.91 -12.46 -35.19
N LYS A 3 -6.95 -13.64 -34.58
CA LYS A 3 -7.48 -13.81 -33.23
C LYS A 3 -6.53 -13.04 -32.30
N SER A 4 -6.97 -11.87 -31.84
CA SER A 4 -6.27 -11.10 -30.83
C SER A 4 -6.11 -11.97 -29.57
N ILE A 5 -4.96 -12.60 -29.43
CA ILE A 5 -4.58 -13.32 -28.22
C ILE A 5 -4.56 -12.27 -27.11
N THR A 6 -5.59 -12.27 -26.27
CA THR A 6 -5.56 -11.51 -25.03
C THR A 6 -4.45 -12.12 -24.18
N VAL A 7 -3.27 -11.51 -24.23
CA VAL A 7 -2.17 -11.85 -23.34
C VAL A 7 -2.62 -11.46 -21.93
N VAL A 8 -3.28 -12.40 -21.26
CA VAL A 8 -3.51 -12.30 -19.82
C VAL A 8 -2.12 -12.39 -19.21
N ARG A 9 -1.55 -11.23 -18.87
CA ARG A 9 -0.34 -11.14 -18.05
C ARG A 9 -0.68 -11.69 -16.67
N LYS A 10 -0.71 -13.01 -16.57
CA LYS A 10 -0.83 -13.74 -15.31
C LYS A 10 0.54 -13.64 -14.69
N THR A 11 0.77 -12.61 -13.89
CA THR A 11 1.97 -12.54 -13.08
C THR A 11 1.87 -13.70 -12.11
N VAL A 12 2.70 -14.72 -12.33
CA VAL A 12 2.71 -15.96 -11.54
C VAL A 12 3.35 -15.61 -10.21
N VAL A 13 2.61 -14.87 -9.39
CA VAL A 13 2.95 -14.74 -7.98
C VAL A 13 2.73 -16.11 -7.37
N LEU A 14 3.80 -16.70 -6.86
CA LEU A 14 3.75 -17.98 -6.18
C LEU A 14 2.73 -17.92 -5.04
N GLU A 15 1.76 -18.83 -5.03
CA GLU A 15 0.69 -18.89 -4.02
C GLU A 15 1.17 -18.83 -2.57
N PRO A 16 2.32 -19.44 -2.20
CA PRO A 16 2.89 -19.31 -0.85
C PRO A 16 3.16 -17.86 -0.44
N PHE A 17 3.64 -17.02 -1.35
CA PHE A 17 3.93 -15.61 -1.06
C PHE A 17 2.65 -14.80 -0.86
N VAL A 18 1.61 -15.08 -1.64
CA VAL A 18 0.29 -14.46 -1.43
C VAL A 18 -0.27 -14.84 -0.05
N LYS A 19 -0.15 -16.10 0.35
CA LYS A 19 -0.56 -16.57 1.69
C LYS A 19 0.24 -15.88 2.79
N LEU A 20 1.56 -15.76 2.63
CA LEU A 20 2.43 -15.05 3.56
C LEU A 20 2.01 -13.59 3.74
N VAL A 21 1.80 -12.86 2.64
CA VAL A 21 1.32 -11.47 2.68
C VAL A 21 -0.02 -11.38 3.42
N ARG A 22 -0.99 -12.25 3.09
CA ARG A 22 -2.30 -12.26 3.77
C ARG A 22 -2.20 -12.50 5.27
N LEU A 23 -1.34 -13.41 5.70
CA LEU A 23 -1.14 -13.70 7.13
C LEU A 23 -0.52 -12.51 7.85
N LEU A 24 0.53 -11.91 7.30
CA LEU A 24 1.20 -10.76 7.90
C LEU A 24 0.27 -9.57 8.03
N VAL A 25 -0.52 -9.33 7.00
CA VAL A 25 -1.43 -8.19 6.98
C VAL A 25 -2.53 -8.35 8.02
N ARG A 26 -3.04 -9.58 8.20
CA ARG A 26 -3.97 -9.90 9.27
C ARG A 26 -3.35 -9.82 10.66
N ILE A 27 -2.10 -10.22 10.84
CA ILE A 27 -1.47 -10.19 12.17
C ILE A 27 -1.11 -8.74 12.57
N PHE A 28 -0.54 -7.96 11.65
CA PHE A 28 0.02 -6.65 11.97
C PHE A 28 -0.94 -5.48 11.70
N TYR A 29 -1.92 -5.62 10.81
CA TYR A 29 -2.72 -4.49 10.33
C TYR A 29 -4.24 -4.68 10.46
N ASP A 30 -4.73 -5.72 11.14
CA ASP A 30 -6.19 -5.88 11.38
C ASP A 30 -6.77 -4.68 12.15
N ASN A 31 -6.00 -4.18 13.12
CA ASN A 31 -6.34 -3.03 13.95
C ASN A 31 -5.65 -1.72 13.52
N TYR A 32 -5.03 -1.68 12.33
CA TYR A 32 -4.33 -0.47 11.90
C TYR A 32 -5.33 0.65 11.63
N THR A 33 -5.33 1.67 12.48
CA THR A 33 -5.99 2.95 12.25
C THR A 33 -4.91 3.96 11.88
N PRO A 34 -4.98 4.61 10.69
CA PRO A 34 -4.11 5.76 10.45
C PRO A 34 -4.43 6.81 11.51
N GLU A 35 -3.42 7.31 12.21
CA GLU A 35 -3.58 8.35 13.22
C GLU A 35 -4.26 9.56 12.59
N SER A 36 -5.54 9.76 12.90
CA SER A 36 -6.26 10.99 12.64
C SER A 36 -6.98 11.35 13.93
N ASP A 37 -6.54 12.42 14.56
CA ASP A 37 -6.95 12.91 15.88
C ASP A 37 -8.44 13.23 16.05
N ASN A 38 -9.28 12.98 15.06
CA ASN A 38 -10.70 13.28 15.14
C ASN A 38 -11.52 12.15 14.52
N GLN A 39 -12.11 11.31 15.38
CA GLN A 39 -13.53 10.92 15.41
C GLN A 39 -13.71 9.48 15.90
N GLN A 40 -14.13 9.37 17.16
CA GLN A 40 -14.74 8.17 17.75
C GLN A 40 -16.05 7.72 17.03
N LYS A 41 -16.48 8.38 15.94
CA LYS A 41 -17.73 8.07 15.23
C LYS A 41 -17.57 7.15 14.00
N SER A 42 -16.37 6.95 13.43
CA SER A 42 -16.17 6.09 12.24
C SER A 42 -15.40 4.78 12.50
N ALA A 43 -15.15 4.44 13.77
CA ALA A 43 -14.26 3.34 14.17
C ALA A 43 -14.64 1.95 13.62
N LYS A 44 -15.91 1.71 13.26
CA LYS A 44 -16.36 0.45 12.64
C LYS A 44 -15.96 0.32 11.17
N ASN A 45 -15.78 1.43 10.45
CA ASN A 45 -15.50 1.40 9.02
C ASN A 45 -13.99 1.41 8.70
N VAL A 46 -13.11 1.72 9.66
CA VAL A 46 -11.65 1.81 9.41
C VAL A 46 -10.93 0.49 9.69
N LYS A 47 -11.43 -0.33 10.61
CA LYS A 47 -10.86 -1.64 10.93
C LYS A 47 -10.86 -2.56 9.70
N GLY A 48 -9.72 -3.19 9.43
CA GLY A 48 -9.53 -4.05 8.26
C GLY A 48 -9.35 -3.32 6.92
N SER A 49 -9.29 -1.99 6.86
CA SER A 49 -9.07 -1.27 5.59
C SER A 49 -7.73 -1.64 4.94
N ALA A 50 -6.68 -1.74 5.75
CA ALA A 50 -5.36 -2.19 5.35
C ALA A 50 -5.40 -3.60 4.74
N VAL A 51 -6.16 -4.51 5.36
CA VAL A 51 -6.34 -5.89 4.91
C VAL A 51 -7.04 -5.94 3.57
N ILE A 52 -8.12 -5.18 3.39
CA ILE A 52 -8.89 -5.15 2.14
C ILE A 52 -8.05 -4.57 0.99
N VAL A 53 -7.30 -3.50 1.24
CA VAL A 53 -6.44 -2.85 0.23
C VAL A 53 -5.34 -3.81 -0.23
N LEU A 54 -4.64 -4.46 0.71
CA LEU A 54 -3.58 -5.39 0.36
C LEU A 54 -4.13 -6.67 -0.28
N ASP A 55 -5.29 -7.18 0.15
CA ASP A 55 -5.92 -8.33 -0.52
C ASP A 55 -6.33 -7.99 -1.97
N ALA A 56 -6.84 -6.77 -2.23
CA ALA A 56 -7.10 -6.29 -3.59
C ALA A 56 -5.81 -6.23 -4.42
N LEU A 57 -4.71 -5.73 -3.84
CA LEU A 57 -3.40 -5.68 -4.51
C LEU A 57 -2.77 -7.06 -4.74
N THR A 58 -3.08 -8.07 -3.92
CA THR A 58 -2.63 -9.45 -4.21
C THR A 58 -3.32 -10.07 -5.42
N ARG A 59 -4.50 -9.58 -5.81
CA ARG A 59 -5.26 -10.09 -6.96
C ARG A 59 -4.84 -9.45 -8.29
N ARG A 60 -4.30 -8.21 -8.26
CA ARG A 60 -3.97 -7.43 -9.46
C ARG A 60 -2.65 -6.70 -9.28
N GLN A 61 -1.75 -6.85 -10.24
CA GLN A 61 -0.50 -6.11 -10.27
C GLN A 61 -0.64 -4.82 -11.09
N TRP A 62 -0.02 -3.73 -10.61
CA TRP A 62 -0.01 -2.41 -11.26
C TRP A 62 -1.41 -1.78 -11.43
N VAL A 63 -2.08 -1.53 -10.30
CA VAL A 63 -3.41 -0.92 -10.28
C VAL A 63 -3.30 0.59 -10.12
N ARG A 64 -4.13 1.35 -10.83
CA ARG A 64 -4.26 2.81 -10.62
C ARG A 64 -4.88 3.08 -9.25
N GLU A 65 -4.31 4.02 -8.49
CA GLU A 65 -4.83 4.36 -7.15
C GLU A 65 -6.31 4.79 -7.19
N GLU A 66 -6.74 5.46 -8.27
CA GLU A 66 -8.14 5.88 -8.47
C GLU A 66 -9.08 4.70 -8.69
N ASP A 67 -8.65 3.67 -9.43
CA ASP A 67 -9.48 2.49 -9.69
C ASP A 67 -9.50 1.56 -8.46
N LEU A 68 -8.40 1.50 -7.72
CA LEU A 68 -8.35 0.82 -6.42
C LEU A 68 -9.30 1.47 -5.41
N ALA A 69 -9.41 2.80 -5.39
CA ALA A 69 -10.37 3.51 -4.53
C ALA A 69 -11.82 3.15 -4.88
N LYS A 70 -12.15 3.02 -6.16
CA LYS A 70 -13.48 2.61 -6.63
C LYS A 70 -13.78 1.16 -6.25
N GLU A 71 -12.82 0.26 -6.39
CA GLU A 71 -12.97 -1.17 -6.06
C GLU A 71 -13.18 -1.38 -4.55
N VAL A 72 -12.38 -0.71 -3.73
CA VAL A 72 -12.47 -0.78 -2.27
C VAL A 72 -13.64 0.08 -1.73
N LYS A 73 -14.31 0.86 -2.59
CA LYS A 73 -15.40 1.80 -2.26
C LYS A 73 -15.03 2.76 -1.12
N ARG A 74 -13.81 3.30 -1.16
CA ARG A 74 -13.27 4.21 -0.13
C ARG A 74 -12.93 5.56 -0.69
N ASN A 75 -12.79 6.53 0.22
CA ASN A 75 -12.33 7.85 -0.14
C ASN A 75 -10.88 7.78 -0.68
N ALA A 76 -10.65 8.34 -1.86
CA ALA A 76 -9.33 8.37 -2.49
C ALA A 76 -8.27 9.05 -1.60
N LYS A 77 -8.66 10.03 -0.76
CA LYS A 77 -7.74 10.68 0.19
C LYS A 77 -7.25 9.74 1.28
N GLU A 78 -8.16 8.94 1.86
CA GLU A 78 -7.83 7.96 2.90
C GLU A 78 -6.96 6.84 2.33
N LEU A 79 -7.32 6.35 1.13
CA LEU A 79 -6.55 5.32 0.45
C LEU A 79 -5.11 5.81 0.16
N ARG A 80 -4.93 7.06 -0.29
CA ARG A 80 -3.58 7.62 -0.50
C ARG A 80 -2.75 7.68 0.79
N LYS A 81 -3.35 7.99 1.94
CA LYS A 81 -2.66 7.95 3.23
C LYS A 81 -2.20 6.53 3.56
N LEU A 82 -3.07 5.54 3.38
CA LEU A 82 -2.74 4.12 3.59
C LEU A 82 -1.63 3.65 2.64
N ILE A 83 -1.71 3.99 1.36
CA ILE A 83 -0.67 3.63 0.38
C ILE A 83 0.67 4.31 0.71
N ARG A 84 0.67 5.56 1.21
CA ARG A 84 1.90 6.21 1.70
C ARG A 84 2.53 5.43 2.85
N HIS A 85 1.72 4.99 3.82
CA HIS A 85 2.22 4.18 4.92
C HIS A 85 2.81 2.84 4.44
N PHE A 86 2.17 2.18 3.47
CA PHE A 86 2.71 0.95 2.90
C PHE A 86 3.98 1.15 2.07
N GLU A 87 4.18 2.32 1.46
CA GLU A 87 5.43 2.66 0.79
C GLU A 87 6.55 2.93 1.82
N GLU A 88 6.27 3.66 2.90
CA GLU A 88 7.23 3.87 4.00
C GLU A 88 7.71 2.55 4.58
N GLN A 89 6.77 1.61 4.73
CA GLN A 89 7.06 0.27 5.20
C GLN A 89 7.51 -0.69 4.10
N LYS A 90 7.76 -0.20 2.88
CA LYS A 90 8.36 -0.98 1.78
C LYS A 90 7.54 -2.21 1.35
N PHE A 91 6.23 -2.22 1.61
CA PHE A 91 5.30 -3.25 1.11
C PHE A 91 4.85 -2.98 -0.33
N VAL A 92 4.70 -1.71 -0.69
CA VAL A 92 4.14 -1.28 -1.98
C VAL A 92 5.15 -0.42 -2.71
N MET A 93 5.34 -0.69 -4.00
CA MET A 93 6.01 0.20 -4.93
C MET A 93 4.99 1.08 -5.64
N ARG A 94 5.30 2.37 -5.72
CA ARG A 94 4.53 3.34 -6.52
C ARG A 94 5.30 3.75 -7.76
N TYR A 95 4.55 3.91 -8.84
CA TYR A 95 5.06 4.46 -10.08
C TYR A 95 4.11 5.53 -10.59
N HIS A 96 4.62 6.74 -10.77
CA HIS A 96 3.84 7.85 -11.33
C HIS A 96 4.06 7.92 -12.83
N ARG A 97 2.97 7.85 -13.59
CA ARG A 97 3.00 8.00 -15.05
C ARG A 97 2.15 9.21 -15.44
N LYS A 98 2.74 10.12 -16.21
CA LYS A 98 1.98 11.19 -16.88
C LYS A 98 1.26 10.55 -18.06
N GLU A 99 -0.06 10.46 -17.98
CA GLU A 99 -0.87 10.00 -19.09
C GLU A 99 -1.67 11.18 -19.65
N THR A 100 -1.74 11.23 -20.97
CA THR A 100 -2.67 12.12 -21.67
C THR A 100 -4.09 11.62 -21.41
N ALA A 101 -4.96 12.49 -20.90
CA ALA A 101 -6.37 12.12 -20.73
C ALA A 101 -6.91 11.58 -22.07
N LYS A 102 -7.56 10.40 -22.07
CA LYS A 102 -8.12 9.82 -23.30
C LYS A 102 -9.05 10.80 -24.04
N ARG A 103 -9.69 11.70 -23.31
CA ARG A 103 -10.53 12.79 -23.83
C ARG A 103 -9.74 13.94 -24.47
N ALA A 104 -8.51 14.20 -24.00
CA ALA A 104 -7.62 15.20 -24.59
C ALA A 104 -7.09 14.77 -25.97
N LYS A 105 -6.89 13.45 -26.19
CA LYS A 105 -6.50 12.92 -27.51
C LYS A 105 -7.58 13.11 -28.59
N MET A 106 -8.87 13.03 -28.23
CA MET A 106 -9.96 13.32 -29.17
C MET A 106 -10.08 14.81 -29.47
N TYR A 107 -9.86 15.68 -28.48
CA TYR A 107 -9.92 17.13 -28.67
C TYR A 107 -8.73 17.65 -29.49
N SER A 108 -7.51 17.18 -29.22
CA SER A 108 -6.31 17.58 -29.98
C SER A 108 -6.35 17.10 -31.43
N TYR A 109 -6.91 15.90 -31.70
CA TYR A 109 -7.08 15.40 -33.06
C TYR A 109 -8.16 16.17 -33.84
N ALA A 110 -9.24 16.57 -33.18
CA ALA A 110 -10.30 17.38 -33.80
C ALA A 110 -9.86 18.82 -34.09
N VAL A 111 -9.03 19.42 -33.23
CA VAL A 111 -8.51 20.79 -33.40
C VAL A 111 -7.34 20.84 -34.41
N GLY A 112 -6.48 19.81 -34.43
CA GLY A 112 -5.36 19.71 -35.37
C GLY A 112 -5.76 19.53 -36.84
N GLY A 113 -7.04 19.26 -37.13
CA GLY A 113 -7.57 19.21 -38.50
C GLY A 113 -8.07 20.56 -39.04
N THR A 114 -8.11 21.61 -38.22
CA THR A 114 -8.78 22.89 -38.58
C THR A 114 -7.88 24.13 -38.58
N THR A 115 -6.63 24.05 -38.11
CA THR A 115 -5.77 25.24 -37.98
C THR A 115 -4.33 24.95 -38.38
N ASP A 116 -3.94 25.46 -39.55
CA ASP A 116 -2.53 25.63 -39.91
C ASP A 116 -1.91 26.73 -39.05
N GLY A 117 -0.97 26.35 -38.19
CA GLY A 117 -0.05 27.28 -37.52
C GLY A 117 -0.45 27.72 -36.10
N ARG A 118 0.40 27.32 -35.14
CA ARG A 118 0.52 27.87 -33.76
C ARG A 118 -0.67 27.68 -32.83
N ALA A 119 -0.79 26.48 -32.28
CA ALA A 119 -1.37 26.28 -30.96
C ALA A 119 -0.32 25.61 -30.08
N GLU A 120 0.23 26.34 -29.10
CA GLU A 120 0.93 25.70 -27.98
C GLU A 120 -0.10 24.90 -27.19
N ASP A 121 -0.19 23.63 -27.57
CA ASP A 121 -1.08 22.63 -27.04
C ASP A 121 -0.80 22.42 -25.55
N ASN A 122 -1.54 23.14 -24.71
CA ASN A 122 -1.68 22.87 -23.28
C ASN A 122 -2.46 21.56 -23.07
N VAL A 123 -1.90 20.46 -23.57
CA VAL A 123 -2.40 19.11 -23.33
C VAL A 123 -2.24 18.84 -21.84
N LYS A 124 -3.36 18.93 -21.11
CA LYS A 124 -3.40 18.65 -19.67
C LYS A 124 -3.07 17.18 -19.44
N PHE A 125 -1.82 16.90 -19.06
CA PHE A 125 -1.38 15.60 -18.60
C PHE A 125 -1.95 15.36 -17.20
N HIS A 126 -2.63 14.23 -17.00
CA HIS A 126 -2.99 13.78 -15.68
C HIS A 126 -1.92 12.81 -15.19
N THR A 127 -1.32 13.13 -14.05
CA THR A 127 -0.36 12.25 -13.39
C THR A 127 -1.14 11.17 -12.66
N HIS A 128 -1.11 9.94 -13.18
CA HIS A 128 -1.70 8.79 -12.51
C HIS A 128 -0.64 8.02 -11.73
N SER A 129 -0.98 7.72 -10.48
CA SER A 129 -0.16 6.87 -9.61
C SER A 129 -0.62 5.41 -9.77
N TYR A 130 0.32 4.54 -10.10
CA TYR A 130 0.15 3.10 -10.14
C TYR A 130 0.81 2.46 -8.92
N CYS A 131 0.21 1.40 -8.38
CA CYS A 131 0.71 0.68 -7.22
C CYS A 131 0.84 -0.82 -7.50
N CYS A 132 1.91 -1.42 -6.99
CA CYS A 132 2.14 -2.87 -7.02
C CYS A 132 2.82 -3.35 -5.74
N LEU A 133 2.65 -4.63 -5.40
CA LEU A 133 3.32 -5.24 -4.26
C LEU A 133 4.76 -5.62 -4.63
N ASP A 134 5.70 -5.32 -3.73
CA ASP A 134 7.09 -5.78 -3.85
C ASP A 134 7.32 -7.01 -2.97
N TYR A 135 7.12 -8.19 -3.55
CA TYR A 135 7.25 -9.45 -2.82
C TYR A 135 8.66 -9.71 -2.26
N ALA A 136 9.70 -9.20 -2.91
CA ALA A 136 11.08 -9.39 -2.46
C ALA A 136 11.33 -8.58 -1.19
N GLN A 137 11.02 -7.28 -1.22
CA GLN A 137 11.16 -6.42 -0.04
C GLN A 137 10.29 -6.91 1.12
N ILE A 138 9.06 -7.34 0.85
CA ILE A 138 8.16 -7.89 1.87
C ILE A 138 8.81 -9.09 2.56
N TYR A 139 9.38 -10.03 1.81
CA TYR A 139 10.02 -11.21 2.39
C TYR A 139 11.17 -10.82 3.34
N ASP A 140 12.02 -9.89 2.93
CA ASP A 140 13.16 -9.45 3.75
C ASP A 140 12.72 -8.73 5.03
N ILE A 141 11.71 -7.87 4.93
CA ILE A 141 11.14 -7.17 6.09
C ILE A 141 10.56 -8.15 7.09
N VAL A 142 9.86 -9.18 6.60
CA VAL A 142 9.22 -10.20 7.43
C VAL A 142 10.27 -11.04 8.13
N ARG A 143 11.28 -11.48 7.38
CA ARG A 143 12.43 -12.19 7.93
C ARG A 143 13.12 -11.38 9.01
N TYR A 144 13.33 -10.08 8.77
CA TYR A 144 13.93 -9.18 9.75
C TYR A 144 13.06 -8.99 11.00
N LYS A 145 11.75 -8.78 10.84
CA LYS A 145 10.82 -8.63 11.97
C LYS A 145 10.78 -9.89 12.83
N LEU A 146 10.67 -11.07 12.22
CA LEU A 146 10.69 -12.35 12.94
C LEU A 146 12.02 -12.57 13.66
N HIS A 147 13.14 -12.24 13.02
CA HIS A 147 14.45 -12.31 13.65
C HIS A 147 14.54 -11.39 14.88
N ARG A 148 14.08 -10.14 14.77
CA ARG A 148 14.03 -9.21 15.91
C ARG A 148 13.12 -9.70 17.03
N LEU A 149 11.96 -10.24 16.71
CA LEU A 149 11.04 -10.80 17.73
C LEU A 149 11.68 -11.99 18.44
N LYS A 150 12.29 -12.92 17.69
CA LYS A 150 13.03 -14.05 18.27
C LYS A 150 14.16 -13.57 19.18
N LYS A 151 14.92 -12.56 18.74
CA LYS A 151 15.99 -11.98 19.56
C LYS A 151 15.44 -11.35 20.84
N LYS A 152 14.40 -10.52 20.76
CA LYS A 152 13.76 -9.92 21.93
C LYS A 152 13.27 -10.95 22.93
N PHE A 153 12.56 -11.98 22.48
CA PHE A 153 12.10 -13.04 23.38
C PHE A 153 13.27 -13.82 23.99
N LYS A 154 14.35 -14.01 23.24
CA LYS A 154 15.56 -14.64 23.76
C LYS A 154 16.22 -13.76 24.82
N ASP A 155 16.38 -12.46 24.54
CA ASP A 155 16.94 -11.48 25.46
C ASP A 155 16.09 -11.40 26.75
N GLU A 156 14.75 -11.36 26.65
CA GLU A 156 13.81 -11.37 27.79
C GLU A 156 13.83 -12.68 28.60
N LEU A 157 14.07 -13.82 27.94
CA LEU A 157 14.14 -15.13 28.61
C LEU A 157 15.52 -15.38 29.24
N GLU A 158 16.58 -14.83 28.63
CA GLU A 158 17.95 -14.82 29.15
C GLU A 158 18.15 -13.77 30.23
N ASP A 159 17.29 -12.74 30.29
CA ASP A 159 17.09 -11.82 31.43
C ASP A 159 16.47 -12.54 32.64
N ARG A 160 17.06 -13.69 33.00
CA ARG A 160 17.03 -14.25 34.36
C ARG A 160 17.95 -13.49 35.30
N ASN A 161 18.27 -12.23 35.00
CA ASN A 161 18.75 -11.37 36.06
C ASN A 161 17.61 -11.26 37.06
N THR A 162 17.76 -11.97 38.17
CA THR A 162 17.17 -11.66 39.47
C THR A 162 17.63 -10.26 39.89
N VAL A 163 17.33 -9.23 39.09
CA VAL A 163 17.37 -7.86 39.56
C VAL A 163 16.16 -7.78 40.46
N GLN A 164 16.39 -8.07 41.74
CA GLN A 164 15.57 -7.47 42.78
C GLN A 164 15.64 -5.97 42.51
N GLU A 165 14.63 -5.41 41.84
CA GLU A 165 14.43 -3.98 41.76
C GLU A 165 14.20 -3.51 43.20
N TYR A 166 15.27 -3.11 43.88
CA TYR A 166 15.19 -2.54 45.22
C TYR A 166 14.63 -1.13 45.12
N GLY A 167 13.32 -1.03 44.92
CA GLY A 167 12.59 0.22 45.02
C GLY A 167 12.31 0.53 46.49
N CYS A 168 12.78 1.67 46.99
CA CYS A 168 12.41 2.11 48.33
C CYS A 168 10.89 2.37 48.39
N PRO A 169 10.12 1.69 49.28
CA PRO A 169 8.66 1.79 49.32
C PRO A 169 8.15 3.20 49.65
N ASN A 170 9.00 4.09 50.18
CA ASN A 170 8.60 5.43 50.61
C ASN A 170 8.90 6.53 49.58
N CYS A 171 9.86 6.34 48.67
CA CYS A 171 10.28 7.40 47.73
C CYS A 171 10.29 6.99 46.25
N LYS A 172 9.88 5.76 45.91
CA LYS A 172 9.74 5.24 44.53
C LYS A 172 10.96 5.47 43.62
N ARG A 173 12.14 5.75 44.20
CA ARG A 173 13.40 5.75 43.47
C ARG A 173 13.82 4.30 43.25
N LYS A 174 14.10 3.99 41.98
CA LYS A 174 14.78 2.76 41.56
C LYS A 174 16.29 2.93 41.74
#